data_AF-A0A6P4DA25-F1
#
_entry.id   AF-A0A6P4DA25-F1
#
_cell.length_a   1.000
_cell.length_b   1.000
_cell.length_c   1.000
_cell.angle_alpha   90.00
_cell.angle_beta   90.00
_cell.angle_gamma   90.00
#
_symmetry.space_group_name_H-M   'P 1'
#
loop_
_entity.id
_entity.type
_entity.pdbx_description
1 polymer ?
#
loop_
_entity_poly.entity_id
_entity_poly.type
_entity_poly.pdbx_seq_one_letter_code
_entity_poly.pdbx_strand_id
1 'polypeptide(L)'
;MISAARCKARIYVKFDKEKQEWIFFKVELRHSYPCSARKAVHYHEYRELTMHAKCMINDNDVAGIRPNKTILILANEAGGPSNLGFSEKDLRNYITASLQTSNVNVDVREMMSYFMRMKDINPNFFYAVNFDEECKFRSIVWLDARFRASYEYYRDIVSFDSMHSTNRSSLVQFVHKYDHVLGIKEEKDLEDDTADSREVIPCATSLPMERQFQ
;
A
#
# COMPACT_ATOMS: atom_id res chain seq x y z
N MET A 1 35.72 14.96 9.46
CA MET A 1 36.82 14.10 9.95
C MET A 1 36.39 13.49 11.27
N ILE A 2 35.97 12.23 11.28
CA ILE A 2 35.63 11.49 12.51
C ILE A 2 36.51 10.24 12.53
N SER A 3 37.01 9.97 13.72
CA SER A 3 38.12 9.09 14.11
C SER A 3 38.25 7.76 13.36
N ALA A 4 39.50 7.46 13.02
CA ALA A 4 39.96 6.23 12.41
C ALA A 4 39.70 5.00 13.29
N ALA A 5 38.56 4.34 13.11
CA ALA A 5 38.42 2.94 13.47
C ALA A 5 39.12 2.11 12.38
N ARG A 6 40.24 1.44 12.70
CA ARG A 6 40.94 0.52 11.78
C ARG A 6 40.11 -0.74 11.54
N CYS A 7 39.02 -0.59 10.78
CA CYS A 7 38.22 -1.69 10.28
C CYS A 7 38.98 -2.40 9.15
N LYS A 8 39.01 -3.73 9.19
CA LYS A 8 39.59 -4.55 8.11
C LYS A 8 38.62 -4.80 6.96
N ALA A 9 37.35 -4.40 7.10
CA ALA A 9 36.36 -4.62 6.05
C ALA A 9 36.61 -3.71 4.85
N ARG A 10 36.79 -4.29 3.67
CA ARG A 10 37.17 -3.60 2.42
C ARG A 10 36.62 -4.33 1.20
N ILE A 11 36.15 -3.59 0.21
CA ILE A 11 35.76 -4.11 -1.10
C ILE A 11 36.80 -3.65 -2.11
N TYR A 12 37.35 -4.58 -2.89
CA TYR A 12 38.32 -4.29 -3.94
C TYR A 12 37.65 -4.50 -5.30
N VAL A 13 37.56 -3.41 -6.05
CA VAL A 13 36.98 -3.38 -7.39
C VAL A 13 38.09 -3.09 -8.38
N LYS A 14 38.10 -3.76 -9.52
CA LYS A 14 38.99 -3.44 -10.64
C LYS A 14 38.17 -3.33 -11.91
N PHE A 15 38.60 -2.46 -12.81
CA PHE A 15 38.01 -2.37 -14.14
C PHE A 15 38.65 -3.43 -15.04
N ASP A 16 37.84 -4.35 -15.56
CA ASP A 16 38.23 -5.34 -16.54
C ASP A 16 38.18 -4.72 -17.93
N LYS A 17 39.35 -4.55 -18.56
CA LYS A 17 39.47 -3.90 -19.87
C LYS A 17 38.97 -4.78 -21.02
N GLU A 18 38.94 -6.10 -20.85
CA GLU A 18 38.47 -7.02 -21.90
C GLU A 18 36.94 -7.04 -21.94
N LYS A 19 36.32 -7.07 -20.76
CA LYS A 19 34.86 -7.07 -20.62
C LYS A 19 34.25 -5.67 -20.62
N GLN A 20 35.06 -4.62 -20.47
CA GLN A 20 34.62 -3.23 -20.29
C GLN A 20 33.68 -3.07 -19.07
N GLU A 21 33.94 -3.81 -17.99
CA GLU A 21 33.08 -3.86 -16.81
C GLU A 21 33.88 -3.74 -15.51
N TRP A 22 33.24 -3.21 -14.46
CA TRP A 22 33.79 -3.21 -13.11
C TRP A 22 33.52 -4.55 -12.44
N ILE A 23 34.58 -5.24 -12.01
CA ILE A 23 34.48 -6.52 -11.31
C ILE A 23 34.97 -6.42 -9.88
N PHE A 24 34.19 -7.00 -8.96
CA PHE A 24 34.63 -7.26 -7.60
C PHE A 24 35.60 -8.44 -7.62
N PHE A 25 36.87 -8.18 -7.36
CA PHE A 25 37.88 -9.25 -7.41
C PHE A 25 38.34 -9.70 -6.03
N LYS A 26 38.07 -8.91 -4.98
CA LYS A 26 38.30 -9.31 -3.59
C LYS A 26 37.33 -8.58 -2.67
N VAL A 27 36.78 -9.30 -1.70
CA VAL A 27 35.91 -8.73 -0.66
C VAL A 27 36.38 -9.23 0.70
N GLU A 28 36.67 -8.31 1.61
CA GLU A 28 37.00 -8.57 3.01
C GLU A 28 35.81 -8.08 3.85
N LEU A 29 34.99 -8.99 4.38
CA LEU A 29 33.81 -8.65 5.21
C LEU A 29 34.10 -8.64 6.73
N ARG A 30 35.35 -8.96 7.13
CA ARG A 30 35.70 -9.05 8.55
C ARG A 30 35.83 -7.66 9.16
N HIS A 31 34.87 -7.34 10.03
CA HIS A 31 34.93 -6.12 10.84
C HIS A 31 35.80 -6.34 12.08
N SER A 32 36.53 -5.29 12.48
CA SER A 32 37.32 -5.30 13.73
C SER A 32 36.45 -5.03 14.97
N TYR A 33 35.15 -4.80 14.79
CA TYR A 33 34.19 -4.44 15.82
C TYR A 33 32.78 -4.88 15.39
N PRO A 34 31.82 -5.02 16.33
CA PRO A 34 30.44 -5.33 16.00
C PRO A 34 29.83 -4.29 15.05
N CYS A 35 29.37 -4.74 13.89
CA CYS A 35 28.64 -3.92 12.94
C CYS A 35 27.14 -4.00 13.24
N SER A 36 26.44 -2.87 13.21
CA SER A 36 25.01 -2.81 13.49
C SER A 36 24.31 -2.04 12.38
N ALA A 37 23.41 -2.71 11.67
CA ALA A 37 22.56 -2.09 10.66
C ALA A 37 21.72 -0.94 11.24
N ARG A 38 21.42 -0.97 12.54
CA ARG A 38 20.70 0.10 13.24
C ARG A 38 21.43 1.45 13.23
N LYS A 39 22.75 1.45 13.00
CA LYS A 39 23.52 2.70 12.88
C LYS A 39 23.43 3.32 11.48
N ALA A 40 22.83 2.63 10.51
CA ALA A 40 22.65 3.13 9.14
C ALA A 40 21.88 4.46 9.10
N VAL A 41 20.96 4.70 10.06
CA VAL A 41 20.23 5.97 10.21
C VAL A 41 21.14 7.20 10.33
N HIS A 42 22.43 7.05 10.62
CA HIS A 42 23.34 8.20 10.69
C HIS A 42 23.78 8.68 9.29
N TYR A 43 23.66 7.84 8.26
CA TYR A 43 24.01 8.13 6.88
C TYR A 43 22.76 8.57 6.12
N HIS A 44 22.82 9.73 5.46
CA HIS A 44 21.65 10.33 4.80
C HIS A 44 21.07 9.42 3.71
N GLU A 45 21.93 8.69 3.00
CA GLU A 45 21.59 7.78 1.90
C GLU A 45 20.71 6.60 2.36
N TYR A 46 20.71 6.30 3.65
CA TYR A 46 19.94 5.20 4.24
C TYR A 46 18.83 5.71 5.17
N ARG A 47 18.58 7.03 5.19
CA ARG A 47 17.47 7.61 5.95
C ARG A 47 16.24 7.69 5.06
N GLU A 48 15.20 6.97 5.45
CA GLU A 48 13.92 7.03 4.74
C GLU A 48 12.76 6.97 5.74
N LEU A 49 11.79 7.86 5.51
CA LEU A 49 10.51 7.80 6.19
C LEU A 49 9.69 6.67 5.58
N THR A 50 9.44 5.63 6.37
CA THR A 50 8.50 4.57 5.98
C THR A 50 7.11 5.16 5.71
N MET A 51 6.31 4.48 4.90
CA MET A 51 4.95 4.95 4.61
C MET A 51 4.08 5.05 5.86
N HIS A 52 4.18 4.05 6.76
CA HIS A 52 3.50 4.08 8.05
C HIS A 52 3.85 5.35 8.84
N ALA A 53 5.15 5.69 8.91
CA ALA A 53 5.59 6.90 9.58
C ALA A 53 5.04 8.17 8.91
N LYS A 54 5.01 8.25 7.58
CA LYS A 54 4.45 9.40 6.84
C LYS A 54 2.97 9.62 7.14
N CYS A 55 2.17 8.56 7.18
CA CYS A 55 0.75 8.62 7.56
C CYS A 55 0.57 9.15 8.99
N MET A 56 1.26 8.52 9.95
CA MET A 56 1.21 8.94 11.35
C MET A 56 1.68 10.38 11.56
N ILE A 57 2.69 10.84 10.81
CA ILE A 57 3.17 12.22 10.87
C ILE A 57 2.08 13.17 10.39
N ASN A 58 1.42 12.87 9.28
CA ASN A 58 0.36 13.70 8.73
C ASN A 58 -0.85 13.77 9.67
N ASP A 59 -1.31 12.65 10.22
CA ASP A 59 -2.46 12.62 11.11
C ASP A 59 -2.19 13.39 12.41
N ASN A 60 -0.98 13.24 12.95
CA ASN A 60 -0.54 13.97 14.13
C ASN A 60 -0.39 15.47 13.84
N ASP A 61 0.12 15.85 12.67
CA ASP A 61 0.22 17.26 12.26
C ASP A 61 -1.17 17.92 12.16
N VAL A 62 -2.13 17.23 11.53
CA VAL A 62 -3.53 17.67 11.46
C VAL A 62 -4.16 17.77 12.85
N ALA A 63 -3.87 16.84 13.74
CA ALA A 63 -4.32 16.87 15.14
C ALA A 63 -3.60 17.92 16.00
N GLY A 64 -2.65 18.69 15.43
CA GLY A 64 -1.86 19.70 16.15
C GLY A 64 -0.87 19.10 17.14
N ILE A 65 -0.55 17.81 17.02
CA ILE A 65 0.42 17.12 17.87
C ILE A 65 1.82 17.57 17.44
N ARG A 66 2.58 18.05 18.43
CA ARG A 66 3.93 18.56 18.19
C ARG A 66 4.83 17.47 17.59
N PRO A 67 5.67 17.80 16.59
CA PRO A 67 6.65 16.89 15.97
C PRO A 67 7.46 16.02 16.96
N ASN A 68 7.88 16.61 18.08
CA ASN A 68 8.67 15.92 19.10
C ASN A 68 7.89 14.80 19.82
N LYS A 69 6.55 14.92 19.93
CA LYS A 69 5.70 13.84 20.45
C LYS A 69 5.50 12.76 19.39
N THR A 70 5.29 13.17 18.13
CA THR A 70 5.13 12.24 17.00
C THR A 70 6.33 11.31 16.84
N ILE A 71 7.55 11.84 16.87
CA ILE A 71 8.75 11.01 16.77
C ILE A 71 8.89 10.05 17.96
N LEU A 72 8.45 10.46 19.15
CA LEU A 72 8.51 9.62 20.34
C LEU A 72 7.53 8.44 20.24
N ILE A 73 6.32 8.67 19.72
CA ILE A 73 5.32 7.62 19.46
C ILE A 73 5.89 6.62 18.46
N LEU A 74 6.41 7.10 17.33
CA LEU A 74 7.02 6.28 16.29
C LEU A 74 8.23 5.49 16.82
N ALA A 75 9.06 6.11 17.67
CA ALA A 75 10.17 5.43 18.31
C ALA A 75 9.69 4.30 19.21
N ASN A 76 8.64 4.52 20.00
CA ASN A 76 8.09 3.52 20.91
C ASN A 76 7.55 2.30 20.14
N GLU A 77 6.80 2.55 19.07
CA GLU A 77 6.28 1.51 18.19
C GLU A 77 7.38 0.70 17.50
N ALA A 78 8.46 1.36 17.07
CA ALA A 78 9.62 0.70 16.48
C ALA A 78 10.49 -0.05 17.53
N GLY A 79 10.13 -0.04 18.81
CA GLY A 79 10.92 -0.66 19.89
C GLY A 79 12.17 0.12 20.28
N GLY A 80 12.18 1.42 20.02
CA GLY A 80 13.21 2.37 20.44
C GLY A 80 13.69 3.31 19.32
N PRO A 81 14.27 4.47 19.67
CA PRO A 81 14.72 5.47 18.70
C PRO A 81 15.86 4.98 17.80
N SER A 82 16.65 4.00 18.24
CA SER A 82 17.71 3.38 17.43
C SER A 82 17.18 2.44 16.34
N ASN A 83 15.89 2.11 16.37
CA ASN A 83 15.23 1.31 15.34
C ASN A 83 14.46 2.20 14.34
N LEU A 84 14.42 3.52 14.55
CA LEU A 84 13.88 4.45 13.58
C LEU A 84 14.84 4.57 12.39
N GLY A 85 14.31 4.42 11.19
CA GLY A 85 15.04 4.61 9.93
C GLY A 85 15.26 6.08 9.54
N PHE A 86 14.84 7.04 10.37
CA PHE A 86 14.89 8.47 10.08
C PHE A 86 15.10 9.30 11.35
N SER A 87 15.50 10.55 11.19
CA SER A 87 15.75 11.51 12.26
C SER A 87 14.60 12.51 12.46
N GLU A 88 14.60 13.19 13.60
CA GLU A 88 13.66 14.27 13.89
C GLU A 88 13.72 15.42 12.86
N LYS A 89 14.91 15.64 12.29
CA LYS A 89 15.10 16.60 11.20
C LYS A 89 14.34 16.17 9.95
N ASP A 90 14.36 14.89 9.62
CA ASP A 90 13.68 14.36 8.43
C ASP A 90 12.16 14.48 8.58
N LEU A 91 11.64 14.23 9.78
CA LEU A 91 10.23 14.46 10.11
C LEU A 91 9.84 15.94 9.95
N ARG A 92 10.64 16.88 10.47
CA ARG A 92 10.39 18.32 10.31
C ARG A 92 10.44 18.76 8.85
N ASN A 93 11.39 18.24 8.08
CA ASN A 93 11.50 18.51 6.66
C ASN A 93 10.27 18.02 5.91
N TYR A 94 9.78 16.83 6.25
CA TYR A 94 8.57 16.26 5.66
C TYR A 94 7.32 17.11 5.94
N ILE A 95 7.10 17.52 7.20
CA ILE A 95 5.99 18.43 7.55
C ILE A 95 6.11 19.75 6.79
N THR A 96 7.33 20.31 6.71
CA THR A 96 7.55 21.58 5.99
C THR A 96 7.25 21.43 4.49
N ALA A 97 7.64 20.30 3.88
CA ALA A 97 7.38 20.01 2.48
C ALA A 97 5.89 19.75 2.20
N SER A 98 5.21 19.00 3.07
CA SER A 98 3.78 18.68 2.91
C SER A 98 2.88 19.92 2.99
N LEU A 99 3.25 20.92 3.81
CA LEU A 99 2.55 22.21 3.93
C LEU A 99 2.60 23.04 2.63
N GLN A 100 3.59 22.82 1.76
CA GLN A 100 3.75 23.57 0.50
C GLN A 100 2.92 23.00 -0.66
N THR A 101 2.35 21.80 -0.53
CA THR A 101 1.64 21.06 -1.62
C THR A 101 0.12 20.98 -1.42
N SER A 102 -0.45 21.85 -0.58
CA SER A 102 -1.68 21.59 0.19
C SER A 102 -3.03 21.49 -0.54
N ASN A 103 -3.16 21.82 -1.84
CA ASN A 103 -4.48 21.81 -2.51
C ASN A 103 -4.90 20.47 -3.13
N VAL A 104 -3.96 19.63 -3.60
CA VAL A 104 -4.29 18.27 -4.12
C VAL A 104 -4.39 17.24 -2.97
N ASN A 105 -3.80 17.58 -1.83
CA ASN A 105 -3.69 16.67 -0.68
C ASN A 105 -5.00 16.49 0.10
N VAL A 106 -5.97 17.40 0.03
CA VAL A 106 -7.19 17.31 0.86
C VAL A 106 -8.06 16.11 0.45
N ASP A 107 -8.41 16.01 -0.84
CA ASP A 107 -9.25 14.93 -1.36
C ASP A 107 -8.57 13.55 -1.23
N VAL A 108 -7.26 13.49 -1.49
CA VAL A 108 -6.48 12.25 -1.36
C VAL A 108 -6.39 11.83 0.11
N ARG A 109 -6.22 12.78 1.03
CA ARG A 109 -6.17 12.50 2.46
C ARG A 109 -7.50 11.99 2.98
N GLU A 110 -8.61 12.62 2.60
CA GLU A 110 -9.94 12.16 3.00
C GLU A 110 -10.25 10.76 2.47
N MET A 111 -9.85 10.47 1.22
CA MET A 111 -9.95 9.15 0.62
C MET A 111 -9.08 8.12 1.37
N MET A 112 -7.85 8.46 1.74
CA MET A 112 -6.98 7.59 2.53
C MET A 112 -7.59 7.27 3.90
N SER A 113 -8.12 8.28 4.59
CA SER A 113 -8.82 8.09 5.87
C SER A 113 -10.03 7.17 5.73
N TYR A 114 -10.79 7.28 4.64
CA TYR A 114 -11.90 6.38 4.35
C TYR A 114 -11.41 4.93 4.21
N PHE A 115 -10.37 4.67 3.42
CA PHE A 115 -9.86 3.31 3.19
C PHE A 115 -9.22 2.69 4.42
N MET A 116 -8.53 3.48 5.24
CA MET A 116 -8.03 3.03 6.54
C MET A 116 -9.19 2.58 7.45
N ARG A 117 -10.24 3.41 7.55
CA ARG A 117 -11.43 3.05 8.34
C ARG A 117 -12.11 1.78 7.80
N MET A 118 -12.22 1.62 6.49
CA MET A 118 -12.78 0.40 5.89
C MET A 118 -11.94 -0.83 6.20
N LYS A 119 -10.61 -0.69 6.21
CA LYS A 119 -9.68 -1.75 6.61
C LYS A 119 -9.81 -2.13 8.09
N ASP A 120 -10.03 -1.16 8.96
CA ASP A 120 -10.25 -1.40 10.39
C ASP A 120 -11.59 -2.08 10.67
N ILE A 121 -12.65 -1.67 9.96
CA ILE A 121 -13.99 -2.29 10.06
C ILE A 121 -13.96 -3.71 9.48
N ASN A 122 -13.23 -3.92 8.38
CA ASN A 122 -13.18 -5.18 7.67
C ASN A 122 -11.74 -5.56 7.32
N PRO A 123 -11.10 -6.47 8.08
CA PRO A 123 -9.74 -6.92 7.83
C PRO A 123 -9.51 -7.53 6.44
N ASN A 124 -10.57 -8.01 5.77
CA ASN A 124 -10.51 -8.57 4.42
C ASN A 124 -10.54 -7.51 3.31
N PHE A 125 -10.90 -6.27 3.63
CA PHE A 125 -10.77 -5.13 2.73
C PHE A 125 -9.29 -4.94 2.34
N PHE A 126 -9.00 -4.62 1.08
CA PHE A 126 -7.64 -4.37 0.62
C PHE A 126 -7.59 -3.09 -0.20
N TYR A 127 -6.50 -2.33 -0.05
CA TYR A 127 -6.22 -1.20 -0.92
C TYR A 127 -4.71 -1.01 -1.10
N ALA A 128 -4.34 -0.45 -2.24
CA ALA A 128 -2.97 -0.11 -2.60
C ALA A 128 -2.97 1.25 -3.32
N VAL A 129 -2.06 2.13 -2.93
CA VAL A 129 -1.99 3.50 -3.45
C VAL A 129 -0.63 3.73 -4.07
N ASN A 130 -0.62 4.39 -5.23
CA ASN A 130 0.58 4.73 -5.96
C ASN A 130 0.80 6.25 -5.94
N PHE A 131 2.01 6.66 -5.58
CA PHE A 131 2.49 8.03 -5.59
C PHE A 131 3.74 8.14 -6.47
N ASP A 132 4.03 9.33 -6.98
CA ASP A 132 5.27 9.58 -7.71
C ASP A 132 6.46 9.94 -6.81
N GLU A 133 7.62 10.16 -7.42
CA GLU A 133 8.87 10.53 -6.74
C GLU A 133 8.76 11.87 -5.98
N GLU A 134 7.80 12.73 -6.37
CA GLU A 134 7.48 14.01 -5.73
C GLU A 134 6.35 13.88 -4.70
N CYS A 135 5.96 12.65 -4.33
CA CYS A 135 4.87 12.33 -3.42
C CYS A 135 3.47 12.82 -3.88
N LYS A 136 3.25 12.98 -5.19
CA LYS A 136 1.93 13.29 -5.75
C LYS A 136 1.15 12.02 -6.05
N PHE A 137 -0.14 12.03 -5.74
CA PHE A 137 -1.04 10.92 -5.98
C PHE A 137 -1.11 10.58 -7.48
N ARG A 138 -0.96 9.29 -7.83
CA ARG A 138 -1.11 8.80 -9.21
C ARG A 138 -2.33 7.91 -9.39
N SER A 139 -2.48 6.92 -8.54
CA SER A 139 -3.57 5.95 -8.67
C SER A 139 -3.85 5.23 -7.36
N ILE A 140 -5.04 4.63 -7.28
CA ILE A 140 -5.44 3.75 -6.19
C ILE A 140 -6.17 2.54 -6.75
N VAL A 141 -5.97 1.41 -6.09
CA VAL A 141 -6.73 0.17 -6.30
C VAL A 141 -7.26 -0.26 -4.95
N TRP A 142 -8.53 -0.67 -4.89
CA TRP A 142 -9.11 -1.28 -3.71
C TRP A 142 -9.97 -2.49 -4.09
N LEU A 143 -10.08 -3.42 -3.16
CA LEU A 143 -10.88 -4.63 -3.27
C LEU A 143 -11.72 -4.74 -2.00
N ASP A 144 -13.02 -4.88 -2.16
CA ASP A 144 -13.90 -5.21 -1.05
C ASP A 144 -13.63 -6.64 -0.58
N ALA A 145 -13.89 -6.92 0.70
CA ALA A 145 -13.78 -8.26 1.27
C ALA A 145 -14.62 -9.29 0.52
N ARG A 146 -15.78 -8.86 0.00
CA ARG A 146 -16.68 -9.71 -0.77
C ARG A 146 -16.08 -10.11 -2.11
N PHE A 147 -15.38 -9.20 -2.80
CA PHE A 147 -14.66 -9.55 -4.04
C PHE A 147 -13.65 -10.68 -3.79
N ARG A 148 -12.96 -10.63 -2.66
CA ARG A 148 -11.99 -11.67 -2.28
C ARG A 148 -12.67 -13.02 -2.01
N ALA A 149 -13.82 -13.02 -1.33
CA ALA A 149 -14.61 -14.22 -1.08
C ALA A 149 -15.19 -14.81 -2.39
N SER A 150 -15.72 -13.96 -3.26
CA SER A 150 -16.23 -14.38 -4.57
C SER A 150 -15.12 -14.93 -5.47
N TYR A 151 -13.94 -14.31 -5.49
CA TYR A 151 -12.80 -14.83 -6.24
C TYR A 151 -12.36 -16.22 -5.73
N GLU A 152 -12.39 -16.45 -4.41
CA GLU A 152 -12.08 -17.77 -3.83
C GLU A 152 -13.10 -18.84 -4.24
N TYR A 153 -14.36 -18.45 -4.45
CA TYR A 153 -15.45 -19.33 -4.89
C TYR A 153 -15.42 -19.61 -6.39
N TYR A 154 -15.36 -18.59 -7.25
CA TYR A 154 -15.43 -18.73 -8.71
C TYR A 154 -14.09 -19.10 -9.36
N ARG A 155 -12.98 -18.88 -8.65
CA ARG A 155 -11.56 -19.21 -8.96
C ARG A 155 -10.96 -18.69 -10.27
N ASP A 156 -11.73 -18.53 -11.34
CA ASP A 156 -11.21 -18.19 -12.67
C ASP A 156 -12.06 -17.16 -13.46
N ILE A 157 -13.19 -16.70 -12.91
CA ILE A 157 -14.06 -15.73 -13.59
C ILE A 157 -13.83 -14.34 -13.00
N VAL A 158 -13.33 -13.41 -13.83
CA VAL A 158 -13.20 -11.98 -13.48
C VAL A 158 -13.86 -11.15 -14.57
N SER A 159 -14.90 -10.40 -14.20
CA SER A 159 -15.51 -9.38 -15.05
C SER A 159 -15.00 -7.99 -14.64
N PHE A 160 -14.80 -7.11 -15.62
CA PHE A 160 -14.32 -5.75 -15.38
C PHE A 160 -15.38 -4.75 -15.85
N ASP A 161 -15.93 -3.99 -14.89
CA ASP A 161 -16.74 -2.80 -15.19
C ASP A 161 -15.89 -1.55 -15.01
N SER A 162 -15.73 -0.78 -16.08
CA SER A 162 -15.08 0.54 -16.01
C SER A 162 -16.12 1.64 -15.89
N MET A 163 -16.09 2.41 -14.79
CA MET A 163 -16.82 3.67 -14.69
C MET A 163 -15.85 4.84 -14.79
N HIS A 164 -16.00 5.66 -15.82
CA HIS A 164 -15.26 6.91 -15.96
C HIS A 164 -16.10 8.06 -15.35
N SER A 165 -15.49 8.92 -14.54
CA SER A 165 -16.07 10.20 -14.13
C SER A 165 -15.22 11.36 -14.66
N THR A 166 -15.81 12.23 -15.48
CA THR A 166 -15.24 13.52 -15.88
C THR A 166 -15.65 14.66 -14.96
N ASN A 167 -16.52 14.39 -13.99
CA ASN A 167 -17.06 15.44 -13.14
C ASN A 167 -16.01 15.85 -12.10
N ARG A 168 -15.96 17.15 -11.76
CA ARG A 168 -15.08 17.71 -10.71
C ARG A 168 -15.53 17.31 -9.28
N SER A 169 -16.02 16.09 -9.12
CA SER A 169 -16.38 15.50 -7.83
C SER A 169 -15.12 15.04 -7.09
N SER A 170 -15.10 15.16 -5.77
CA SER A 170 -13.97 14.68 -4.96
C SER A 170 -13.79 13.17 -5.12
N LEU A 171 -12.56 12.68 -4.93
CA LEU A 171 -12.24 11.23 -5.01
C LEU A 171 -13.12 10.39 -4.08
N VAL A 172 -13.46 10.94 -2.91
CA VAL A 172 -14.34 10.30 -1.92
C VAL A 172 -15.76 10.13 -2.47
N GLN A 173 -16.31 11.15 -3.13
CA GLN A 173 -17.62 11.04 -3.79
C GLN A 173 -17.62 10.00 -4.90
N PHE A 174 -16.52 9.86 -5.63
CA PHE A 174 -16.38 8.81 -6.64
C PHE A 174 -16.39 7.41 -6.02
N VAL A 175 -15.65 7.18 -4.94
CA VAL A 175 -15.62 5.89 -4.23
C VAL A 175 -16.99 5.53 -3.69
N HIS A 176 -17.67 6.46 -3.01
CA HIS A 176 -19.04 6.23 -2.52
C HIS A 176 -20.03 5.90 -3.64
N LYS A 177 -19.93 6.59 -4.78
CA LYS A 177 -20.77 6.30 -5.94
C LYS A 177 -20.47 4.92 -6.50
N TYR A 178 -19.20 4.53 -6.57
CA TYR A 178 -18.78 3.22 -7.06
C TYR A 178 -19.33 2.10 -6.17
N ASP A 179 -19.14 2.18 -4.85
CA ASP A 179 -19.65 1.18 -3.90
C ASP A 179 -21.17 1.02 -3.97
N HIS A 180 -21.90 2.14 -4.10
CA HIS A 180 -23.36 2.11 -4.25
C HIS A 180 -23.80 1.43 -5.56
N VAL A 181 -23.14 1.76 -6.68
CA VAL A 181 -23.41 1.13 -7.97
C VAL A 181 -23.07 -0.37 -7.94
N LEU A 182 -21.97 -0.73 -7.28
CA LEU A 182 -21.56 -2.12 -7.14
C LEU A 182 -22.61 -2.92 -6.36
N GLY A 183 -23.11 -2.38 -5.24
CA GLY A 183 -24.15 -3.02 -4.45
C GLY A 183 -25.45 -3.26 -5.23
N ILE A 184 -25.88 -2.28 -6.03
CA ILE A 184 -27.07 -2.45 -6.90
C ILE A 184 -26.85 -3.53 -7.95
N LYS A 185 -25.64 -3.60 -8.53
CA LYS A 185 -25.33 -4.62 -9.54
C LYS A 185 -25.34 -6.02 -8.93
N GLU A 186 -24.75 -6.19 -7.74
CA GLU A 186 -24.77 -7.47 -7.01
C GLU A 186 -26.19 -7.95 -6.69
N GLU A 187 -27.07 -7.05 -6.23
CA GLU A 187 -28.46 -7.40 -5.92
C GLU A 187 -29.21 -7.87 -7.18
N LYS A 188 -28.97 -7.21 -8.31
CA LYS A 188 -29.54 -7.59 -9.59
C LYS A 188 -29.01 -8.92 -10.11
N ASP A 189 -27.69 -9.14 -10.03
CA ASP A 189 -27.09 -10.40 -10.47
C ASP A 189 -27.61 -11.59 -9.63
N LEU A 190 -27.83 -11.39 -8.32
CA LEU A 190 -28.44 -12.38 -7.44
C LEU A 190 -29.93 -12.62 -7.79
N GLU A 191 -30.69 -11.57 -8.10
CA GLU A 191 -32.07 -11.72 -8.58
C GLU A 191 -32.13 -12.53 -9.87
N ASP A 192 -31.25 -12.24 -10.84
CA ASP A 192 -31.17 -12.95 -12.12
C ASP A 192 -30.80 -14.44 -11.90
N ASP A 193 -29.82 -14.76 -11.03
CA ASP A 193 -29.47 -16.14 -10.67
C ASP A 193 -30.65 -16.88 -9.98
N THR A 194 -31.40 -16.19 -9.11
CA THR A 194 -32.60 -16.79 -8.49
C THR A 194 -33.76 -16.96 -9.45
N ALA A 195 -33.82 -16.16 -10.53
CA ALA A 195 -34.81 -16.31 -11.59
C ALA A 195 -34.48 -17.49 -12.50
N ASP A 196 -33.20 -17.65 -12.88
CA ASP A 196 -32.71 -18.77 -13.70
C ASP A 196 -32.91 -20.12 -12.98
N SER A 197 -32.62 -20.18 -11.67
CA SER A 197 -32.87 -21.38 -10.86
C SER A 197 -34.36 -21.71 -10.63
N ARG A 198 -35.27 -20.77 -10.91
CA ARG A 198 -36.73 -21.00 -10.90
C ARG A 198 -37.27 -21.44 -12.25
N GLU A 199 -36.52 -21.29 -13.33
CA GLU A 199 -36.89 -21.81 -14.64
C GLU A 199 -36.65 -23.34 -14.67
N VAL A 200 -37.73 -24.10 -14.54
CA VAL A 200 -37.69 -25.54 -14.81
C VAL A 200 -37.56 -25.72 -16.32
N ILE A 201 -36.35 -25.99 -16.80
CA ILE A 201 -36.12 -26.35 -18.20
C ILE A 201 -36.92 -27.62 -18.50
N PRO A 202 -37.94 -27.58 -19.38
CA PRO A 202 -38.71 -28.77 -19.70
C PRO A 202 -37.79 -29.77 -20.43
N CYS A 203 -37.77 -31.02 -19.98
CA CYS A 203 -37.04 -32.07 -20.69
C CYS A 203 -37.57 -32.20 -22.12
N ALA A 204 -36.69 -32.01 -23.11
CA ALA A 204 -37.04 -32.10 -24.52
C ALA A 204 -37.30 -33.55 -24.99
N THR A 205 -36.95 -34.53 -24.16
CA THR A 205 -37.14 -35.95 -24.40
C THR A 205 -37.78 -36.61 -23.20
N SER A 206 -38.61 -37.62 -23.43
CA SER A 206 -39.31 -38.38 -22.40
C SER A 206 -38.72 -39.78 -22.27
N LEU A 207 -37.43 -39.89 -21.96
CA LEU A 207 -36.80 -41.20 -21.84
C LEU A 207 -37.12 -41.82 -20.47
N PRO A 208 -37.36 -43.15 -20.40
CA PRO A 208 -37.77 -43.81 -19.15
C PRO A 208 -36.80 -43.63 -17.97
N MET A 209 -35.53 -43.34 -18.24
CA MET A 209 -34.48 -43.12 -17.25
C MET A 209 -34.59 -41.78 -16.50
N GLU A 210 -35.34 -40.82 -17.03
CA GLU A 210 -35.45 -39.46 -16.45
C GLU A 210 -36.51 -39.39 -15.33
N ARG A 211 -37.38 -40.40 -15.19
CA ARG A 211 -38.40 -40.46 -14.11
C ARG A 211 -37.84 -40.78 -12.72
N GLN A 212 -36.54 -41.03 -12.59
CA GLN A 212 -35.92 -41.32 -11.30
C GLN A 212 -35.42 -40.07 -10.55
N PHE A 213 -35.45 -38.90 -11.21
CA PHE A 213 -34.92 -37.64 -10.68
C PHE A 213 -35.96 -36.51 -10.58
N GLN A 214 -37.25 -36.82 -10.77
CA GLN A 214 -38.40 -35.97 -10.41
C GLN A 214 -39.04 -36.52 -9.14
#